data_AF-A0A4U2N1N8-F1
#
_entry.id   AF-A0A4U2N1N8-F1
#
_cell.length_a   1.000
_cell.length_b   1.000
_cell.length_c   1.000
_cell.angle_alpha   90.00
_cell.angle_beta   90.00
_cell.angle_gamma   90.00
#
_symmetry.space_group_name_H-M   'P 1'
#
loop_
_entity.id
_entity.type
_entity.pdbx_description
1 polymer ?
#
loop_
_entity_poly.entity_id
_entity_poly.type
_entity_poly.pdbx_seq_one_letter_code
_entity_poly.pdbx_strand_id
1 'polypeptide(L)'
;MEYVWIEKDKNIKDIVNEEMKVYVKWSKKTDEDYLELSRQYMNASYIILKEIIEEQHNNNIRYDMWFLPGVYMMRQAIELLLKAGLAVKGATKSELQGIFIANKHNVKELYNTFKDKYGIEELNEAEQTWLEKYLGDIELVDSSSDLFRYPFKDDFMQQYGGKALDVWHMGNKLIYCYSTLNKMIFGEWFNEVELDFEEDPKFIHLAMTGINNCYLWDSPWSDGFHKQVTGYSEVATFLFEKFKKSKADVLFYPIVFLMRNAIEIGLKRLLHIQMEQGVDEHIIRRKRNSHWLYKDLWNSIKPMLVHYSKEDNQKEETLDFAERYIKALNSLDKNGDMFRYPCSYSNEYKFNDEEVDVENFYSYLLGLFHFIDSCDSWLDNIKNYEMEMRSYMEREF
;
A
#
# COMPACT_ATOMS: atom_id res chain seq x y z
N MET A 1 -3.53 -6.29 20.81
CA MET A 1 -2.83 -6.71 19.59
C MET A 1 -1.86 -7.81 20.00
N GLU A 2 -1.80 -8.92 19.27
CA GLU A 2 -0.83 -9.98 19.55
C GLU A 2 0.56 -9.51 19.12
N TYR A 3 1.51 -9.49 20.06
CA TYR A 3 2.88 -9.09 19.77
C TYR A 3 3.66 -10.30 19.26
N VAL A 4 3.97 -10.31 17.96
CA VAL A 4 4.76 -11.34 17.30
C VAL A 4 6.20 -10.86 17.15
N TRP A 5 7.18 -11.73 17.40
CA TRP A 5 8.60 -11.41 17.25
C TRP A 5 9.27 -12.28 16.18
N ILE A 6 10.42 -11.84 15.68
CA ILE A 6 11.23 -12.66 14.77
C ILE A 6 11.85 -13.85 15.52
N GLU A 7 11.89 -15.00 14.84
CA GLU A 7 12.31 -16.27 15.41
C GLU A 7 13.44 -16.88 14.60
N LYS A 8 14.26 -17.68 15.28
CA LYS A 8 15.29 -18.46 14.61
C LYS A 8 14.64 -19.54 13.74
N ASP A 9 15.07 -19.61 12.48
CA ASP A 9 14.70 -20.66 11.52
C ASP A 9 13.21 -20.72 11.10
N LYS A 10 12.39 -19.71 11.43
CA LYS A 10 11.02 -19.58 10.86
C LYS A 10 11.10 -19.39 9.34
N ASN A 11 10.20 -20.02 8.60
CA ASN A 11 10.10 -19.89 7.15
C ASN A 11 8.70 -19.41 6.76
N ILE A 12 8.64 -18.40 5.88
CA ILE A 12 7.40 -17.78 5.40
C ILE A 12 6.48 -18.76 4.64
N LYS A 13 7.03 -19.86 4.10
CA LYS A 13 6.29 -20.86 3.31
C LYS A 13 5.90 -22.12 4.08
N ASP A 14 6.28 -22.26 5.35
CA ASP A 14 5.90 -23.45 6.12
C ASP A 14 4.38 -23.49 6.31
N ILE A 15 3.81 -24.69 6.19
CA ILE A 15 2.41 -24.96 6.51
C ILE A 15 2.37 -25.46 7.95
N VAL A 16 1.97 -24.59 8.88
CA VAL A 16 1.89 -24.90 10.31
C VAL A 16 0.44 -25.11 10.73
N ASN A 17 -0.49 -24.36 10.12
CA ASN A 17 -1.92 -24.44 10.34
C ASN A 17 -2.67 -24.82 9.04
N GLU A 18 -3.05 -26.09 8.92
CA GLU A 18 -3.81 -26.60 7.77
C GLU A 18 -5.21 -25.96 7.63
N GLU A 19 -5.80 -25.45 8.71
CA GLU A 19 -7.11 -24.75 8.66
C GLU A 19 -7.04 -23.34 8.09
N MET A 20 -5.82 -22.78 8.00
CA MET A 20 -5.54 -21.45 7.45
C MET A 20 -4.98 -21.53 6.03
N LYS A 21 -5.01 -22.72 5.42
CA LYS A 21 -4.41 -22.97 4.13
C LYS A 21 -5.26 -22.43 2.98
N VAL A 22 -4.62 -21.73 2.07
CA VAL A 22 -5.17 -21.25 0.80
C VAL A 22 -4.31 -21.79 -0.34
N TYR A 23 -4.94 -22.16 -1.45
CA TYR A 23 -4.23 -22.55 -2.66
C TYR A 23 -4.30 -21.44 -3.70
N VAL A 24 -3.17 -20.79 -3.94
CA VAL A 24 -3.09 -19.69 -4.90
C VAL A 24 -2.82 -20.26 -6.29
N LYS A 25 -3.82 -20.17 -7.17
CA LYS A 25 -3.71 -20.64 -8.55
C LYS A 25 -4.42 -19.70 -9.52
N TRP A 26 -3.67 -19.16 -10.46
CA TRP A 26 -4.21 -18.37 -11.56
C TRP A 26 -4.72 -19.26 -12.70
N SER A 27 -5.78 -18.80 -13.36
CA SER A 27 -6.41 -19.47 -14.50
C SER A 27 -5.51 -19.52 -15.74
N LYS A 28 -4.50 -18.63 -15.79
CA LYS A 28 -3.64 -18.37 -16.94
C LYS A 28 -4.33 -17.65 -18.11
N LYS A 29 -5.46 -17.01 -17.80
CA LYS A 29 -6.23 -16.15 -18.71
C LYS A 29 -6.20 -14.72 -18.17
N THR A 30 -5.62 -13.82 -18.96
CA THR A 30 -5.28 -12.46 -18.51
C THR A 30 -6.51 -11.66 -18.10
N ASP A 31 -7.62 -11.80 -18.81
CA ASP A 31 -8.90 -11.20 -18.48
C ASP A 31 -9.44 -11.68 -17.13
N GLU A 32 -9.53 -13.00 -16.93
CA GLU A 32 -10.03 -13.59 -15.68
C GLU A 32 -9.12 -13.24 -14.49
N ASP A 33 -7.81 -13.34 -14.65
CA ASP A 33 -6.86 -13.16 -13.53
C ASP A 33 -6.69 -11.70 -13.10
N TYR A 34 -6.68 -10.75 -14.04
CA TYR A 34 -6.68 -9.31 -13.69
C TYR A 34 -8.02 -8.89 -13.10
N LEU A 35 -9.14 -9.40 -13.60
CA LEU A 35 -10.45 -9.12 -13.05
C LEU A 35 -10.58 -9.65 -11.63
N GLU A 36 -10.15 -10.90 -11.40
CA GLU A 36 -10.17 -11.52 -10.07
C GLU A 36 -9.36 -10.68 -9.08
N LEU A 37 -8.10 -10.35 -9.40
CA LEU A 37 -7.29 -9.52 -8.51
C LEU A 37 -7.88 -8.11 -8.31
N SER A 38 -8.50 -7.53 -9.34
CA SER A 38 -9.24 -6.27 -9.24
C SER A 38 -10.35 -6.35 -8.19
N ARG A 39 -11.15 -7.42 -8.20
CA ARG A 39 -12.23 -7.65 -7.24
C ARG A 39 -11.70 -7.86 -5.83
N GLN A 40 -10.58 -8.54 -5.66
CA GLN A 40 -9.93 -8.72 -4.36
C GLN A 40 -9.55 -7.37 -3.74
N TYR A 41 -8.88 -6.50 -4.51
CA TYR A 41 -8.51 -5.15 -4.06
C TYR A 41 -9.72 -4.25 -3.80
N MET A 42 -10.73 -4.28 -4.68
CA MET A 42 -11.98 -3.53 -4.48
C MET A 42 -12.67 -3.97 -3.19
N ASN A 43 -12.80 -5.28 -2.96
CA ASN A 43 -13.48 -5.84 -1.79
C ASN A 43 -12.75 -5.45 -0.49
N ALA A 44 -11.42 -5.58 -0.48
CA ALA A 44 -10.60 -5.15 0.65
C ALA A 44 -10.80 -3.64 0.93
N SER A 45 -10.72 -2.80 -0.11
CA SER A 45 -10.95 -1.37 0.02
C SER A 45 -12.36 -1.05 0.54
N TYR A 46 -13.39 -1.71 0.03
CA TYR A 46 -14.77 -1.49 0.46
C TYR A 46 -14.95 -1.83 1.94
N ILE A 47 -14.42 -2.98 2.39
CA ILE A 47 -14.46 -3.38 3.81
C ILE A 47 -13.81 -2.32 4.71
N ILE A 48 -12.70 -1.72 4.26
CA ILE A 48 -11.96 -0.71 5.02
C ILE A 48 -12.70 0.62 5.05
N LEU A 49 -13.10 1.15 3.88
CA LEU A 49 -13.78 2.43 3.79
C LEU A 49 -15.13 2.37 4.53
N LYS A 50 -15.83 1.24 4.44
CA LYS A 50 -17.05 0.98 5.22
C LYS A 50 -16.78 1.04 6.72
N GLU A 51 -15.75 0.36 7.21
CA GLU A 51 -15.37 0.42 8.63
C GLU A 51 -15.01 1.85 9.06
N ILE A 52 -14.32 2.63 8.22
CA ILE A 52 -13.97 4.02 8.55
C ILE A 52 -15.23 4.91 8.62
N ILE A 53 -16.17 4.73 7.69
CA ILE A 53 -17.33 5.63 7.52
C ILE A 53 -18.49 5.27 8.46
N GLU A 54 -18.82 3.98 8.62
CA GLU A 54 -20.05 3.55 9.29
C GLU A 54 -19.88 3.34 10.80
N GLU A 55 -18.68 2.97 11.26
CA GLU A 55 -18.43 2.71 12.67
C GLU A 55 -18.02 3.98 13.40
N GLN A 56 -18.44 4.12 14.66
CA GLN A 56 -18.02 5.26 15.48
C GLN A 56 -16.62 5.06 16.03
N HIS A 57 -15.75 6.04 15.79
CA HIS A 57 -14.34 5.99 16.20
C HIS A 57 -14.05 7.02 17.27
N ASN A 58 -13.42 6.57 18.35
CA ASN A 58 -13.00 7.44 19.45
C ASN A 58 -11.64 8.11 19.20
N ASN A 59 -10.99 7.82 18.08
CA ASN A 59 -9.71 8.43 17.69
C ASN A 59 -9.64 8.67 16.18
N ASN A 60 -8.67 9.47 15.78
CA ASN A 60 -8.49 9.84 14.38
C ASN A 60 -7.66 8.83 13.57
N ILE A 61 -7.15 7.74 14.16
CA ILE A 61 -6.25 6.80 13.47
C ILE A 61 -6.91 6.23 12.21
N ARG A 62 -8.18 5.86 12.28
CA ARG A 62 -8.91 5.32 11.14
C ARG A 62 -9.09 6.36 10.02
N TYR A 63 -9.43 7.60 10.37
CA TYR A 63 -9.58 8.67 9.39
C TYR A 63 -8.24 9.12 8.80
N ASP A 64 -7.22 9.35 9.63
CA ASP A 64 -5.94 9.94 9.22
C ASP A 64 -4.96 8.92 8.63
N MET A 65 -5.12 7.63 8.96
CA MET A 65 -4.13 6.60 8.65
C MET A 65 -4.74 5.43 7.86
N TRP A 66 -5.89 4.87 8.26
CA TRP A 66 -6.50 3.73 7.53
C TRP A 66 -7.13 4.16 6.20
N PHE A 67 -7.55 5.42 6.09
CA PHE A 67 -8.06 5.96 4.84
C PHE A 67 -7.03 5.88 3.71
N LEU A 68 -5.75 6.07 4.01
CA LEU A 68 -4.66 6.07 3.02
C LEU A 68 -4.53 4.73 2.26
N PRO A 69 -4.33 3.57 2.92
CA PRO A 69 -4.34 2.28 2.23
C PRO A 69 -5.70 1.96 1.62
N GLY A 70 -6.82 2.41 2.20
CA GLY A 70 -8.16 2.27 1.61
C GLY A 70 -8.24 2.90 0.21
N VAL A 71 -7.87 4.18 0.09
CA VAL A 71 -7.81 4.89 -1.20
C VAL A 71 -6.86 4.21 -2.18
N TYR A 72 -5.66 3.82 -1.72
CA TYR A 72 -4.71 3.11 -2.57
C TYR A 72 -5.29 1.79 -3.13
N MET A 73 -5.94 0.99 -2.29
CA MET A 73 -6.49 -0.30 -2.73
C MET A 73 -7.59 -0.14 -3.78
N MET A 74 -8.47 0.85 -3.63
CA MET A 74 -9.47 1.11 -4.67
C MET A 74 -8.82 1.61 -5.96
N ARG A 75 -7.81 2.47 -5.86
CA ARG A 75 -7.06 2.95 -7.02
C ARG A 75 -6.29 1.81 -7.73
N GLN A 76 -5.77 0.84 -6.98
CA GLN A 76 -5.18 -0.38 -7.55
C GLN A 76 -6.23 -1.22 -8.25
N ALA A 77 -7.42 -1.37 -7.66
CA ALA A 77 -8.55 -2.07 -8.28
C ALA A 77 -8.96 -1.42 -9.60
N ILE A 78 -9.09 -0.09 -9.65
CA ILE A 78 -9.43 0.65 -10.87
C ILE A 78 -8.43 0.36 -12.02
N GLU A 79 -7.13 0.37 -11.74
CA GLU A 79 -6.11 0.03 -12.74
C GLU A 79 -6.25 -1.42 -13.23
N LEU A 80 -6.43 -2.37 -12.30
CA LEU A 80 -6.58 -3.78 -12.65
C LEU A 80 -7.84 -4.03 -13.47
N LEU A 81 -8.96 -3.37 -13.15
CA LEU A 81 -10.21 -3.45 -13.90
C LEU A 81 -10.06 -2.95 -15.33
N LEU A 82 -9.38 -1.81 -15.53
CA LEU A 82 -9.08 -1.29 -16.87
C LEU A 82 -8.20 -2.25 -17.67
N LYS A 83 -7.18 -2.83 -17.02
CA LYS A 83 -6.32 -3.85 -17.63
C LYS A 83 -7.09 -5.12 -17.99
N ALA A 84 -8.02 -5.55 -17.14
CA ALA A 84 -8.93 -6.65 -17.42
C ALA A 84 -9.85 -6.32 -18.62
N GLY A 85 -10.44 -5.12 -18.65
CA GLY A 85 -11.32 -4.69 -19.74
C GLY A 85 -10.65 -4.73 -21.11
N LEU A 86 -9.40 -4.25 -21.20
CA LEU A 86 -8.60 -4.34 -22.42
C LEU A 86 -8.40 -5.79 -22.90
N ALA A 87 -8.27 -6.74 -21.96
CA ALA A 87 -8.12 -8.16 -22.25
C ALA A 87 -9.46 -8.81 -22.64
N VAL A 88 -10.54 -8.52 -21.93
CA VAL A 88 -11.91 -9.03 -22.18
C VAL A 88 -12.36 -8.70 -23.61
N LYS A 89 -12.12 -7.47 -24.08
CA LYS A 89 -12.52 -7.03 -25.42
C LYS A 89 -11.60 -7.55 -26.55
N GLY A 90 -10.67 -8.46 -26.25
CA GLY A 90 -9.99 -9.28 -27.26
C GLY A 90 -8.58 -8.84 -27.66
N ALA A 91 -7.89 -7.99 -26.89
CA ALA A 91 -6.48 -7.71 -27.15
C ALA A 91 -5.62 -8.97 -27.00
N THR A 92 -4.71 -9.18 -27.95
CA THR A 92 -3.73 -10.27 -27.87
C THR A 92 -2.73 -10.05 -26.72
N LYS A 93 -2.10 -11.12 -26.24
CA LYS A 93 -1.08 -11.03 -25.18
C LYS A 93 0.07 -10.06 -25.49
N SER A 94 0.48 -9.98 -26.75
CA SER A 94 1.54 -9.06 -27.18
C SER A 94 1.08 -7.60 -27.19
N GLU A 95 -0.17 -7.34 -27.58
CA GLU A 95 -0.73 -5.99 -27.52
C GLU A 95 -0.91 -5.54 -26.07
N LEU A 96 -1.47 -6.40 -25.21
CA LEU A 96 -1.62 -6.12 -23.78
C LEU A 96 -0.28 -5.81 -23.13
N GLN A 97 0.76 -6.58 -23.43
CA GLN A 97 2.12 -6.30 -22.95
C GLN A 97 2.59 -4.91 -23.39
N GLY A 98 2.42 -4.54 -24.67
CA GLY A 98 2.78 -3.22 -25.17
C GLY A 98 2.03 -2.10 -24.46
N ILE A 99 0.71 -2.26 -24.31
CA ILE A 99 -0.16 -1.28 -23.62
C ILE A 99 0.24 -1.14 -22.15
N PHE A 100 0.45 -2.25 -21.44
CA PHE A 100 0.79 -2.22 -20.02
C PHE A 100 2.17 -1.61 -19.78
N ILE A 101 3.15 -1.84 -20.67
CA ILE A 101 4.47 -1.21 -20.59
C ILE A 101 4.39 0.30 -20.85
N ALA A 102 3.60 0.70 -21.85
CA ALA A 102 3.45 2.10 -22.24
C ALA A 102 2.73 2.92 -21.17
N ASN A 103 1.60 2.41 -20.68
CA ASN A 103 0.72 3.15 -19.77
C ASN A 103 1.07 2.92 -18.30
N LYS A 104 1.72 1.80 -17.96
CA LYS A 104 2.09 1.39 -16.59
C LYS A 104 0.91 1.45 -15.63
N HIS A 105 0.82 2.54 -14.87
CA HIS A 105 -0.20 2.81 -13.86
C HIS A 105 -1.26 3.79 -14.36
N ASN A 106 -1.01 4.55 -15.42
CA ASN A 106 -1.87 5.67 -15.82
C ASN A 106 -3.28 5.20 -16.20
N VAL A 107 -4.27 5.47 -15.34
CA VAL A 107 -5.64 4.98 -15.51
C VAL A 107 -6.38 5.74 -16.60
N LYS A 108 -6.03 7.01 -16.83
CA LYS A 108 -6.60 7.81 -17.92
C LYS A 108 -6.17 7.29 -19.28
N GLU A 109 -4.90 6.97 -19.46
CA GLU A 109 -4.38 6.44 -20.73
C GLU A 109 -4.81 5.00 -20.99
N LEU A 110 -4.96 4.18 -19.95
CA LEU A 110 -5.58 2.86 -20.08
C LEU A 110 -7.05 2.99 -20.56
N TYR A 111 -7.80 3.93 -19.99
CA TYR A 111 -9.15 4.25 -20.43
C TYR A 111 -9.19 4.78 -21.87
N ASN A 112 -8.33 5.74 -22.23
CA ASN A 112 -8.27 6.28 -23.59
C ASN A 112 -7.94 5.17 -24.60
N THR A 113 -6.98 4.30 -24.27
CA THR A 113 -6.63 3.14 -25.09
C THR A 113 -7.83 2.21 -25.29
N PHE A 114 -8.61 1.95 -24.24
CA PHE A 114 -9.83 1.15 -24.34
C PHE A 114 -10.85 1.82 -25.25
N LYS A 115 -11.16 3.10 -25.00
CA LYS A 115 -12.12 3.91 -25.75
C LYS A 115 -11.77 3.97 -27.24
N ASP A 116 -10.51 4.25 -27.57
CA ASP A 116 -10.06 4.41 -28.95
C ASP A 116 -10.10 3.08 -29.72
N LYS A 117 -9.84 1.96 -29.04
CA LYS A 117 -9.79 0.64 -29.67
C LYS A 117 -11.17 -0.01 -29.82
N TYR A 118 -12.06 0.19 -28.85
CA TYR A 118 -13.31 -0.57 -28.75
C TYR A 118 -14.58 0.27 -28.78
N GLY A 119 -14.48 1.60 -28.64
CA GLY A 119 -15.64 2.45 -28.37
C GLY A 119 -16.21 2.22 -26.96
N ILE A 120 -17.23 3.01 -26.61
CA ILE A 120 -17.99 2.86 -25.37
C ILE A 120 -19.46 3.03 -25.73
N GLU A 121 -20.22 1.94 -25.68
CA GLU A 121 -21.65 1.94 -26.01
C GLU A 121 -22.52 1.83 -24.74
N GLU A 122 -21.93 1.29 -23.68
CA GLU A 122 -22.59 0.94 -22.43
C GLU A 122 -22.81 2.14 -21.50
N LEU A 123 -22.12 3.26 -21.75
CA LEU A 123 -22.25 4.49 -20.98
C LEU A 123 -22.98 5.57 -21.78
N ASN A 124 -23.81 6.36 -21.09
CA ASN A 124 -24.35 7.60 -21.66
C ASN A 124 -23.30 8.74 -21.63
N GLU A 125 -23.60 9.85 -22.32
CA GLU A 125 -22.67 10.99 -22.45
C GLU A 125 -22.29 11.60 -21.10
N ALA A 126 -23.22 11.68 -20.14
CA ALA A 126 -22.96 12.24 -18.82
C ALA A 126 -22.04 11.33 -18.00
N GLU A 127 -22.29 10.01 -18.00
CA GLU A 127 -21.46 9.01 -17.33
C GLU A 127 -20.04 9.02 -17.89
N GLN A 128 -19.93 9.04 -19.22
CA GLN A 128 -18.64 9.09 -19.90
C GLN A 128 -17.87 10.37 -19.56
N THR A 129 -18.56 11.52 -19.60
CA THR A 129 -17.95 12.81 -19.28
C THR A 129 -17.46 12.86 -17.82
N TRP A 130 -18.25 12.32 -16.89
CA TRP A 130 -17.87 12.26 -15.48
C TRP A 130 -16.65 11.38 -15.28
N LEU A 131 -16.68 10.14 -15.82
CA LEU A 131 -15.59 9.17 -15.70
C LEU A 131 -14.29 9.72 -16.30
N GLU A 132 -14.38 10.35 -17.48
CA GLU A 132 -13.22 10.92 -18.16
C GLU A 132 -12.54 12.03 -17.37
N LYS A 133 -13.33 12.88 -16.71
CA LYS A 133 -12.83 13.96 -15.85
C LYS A 133 -12.22 13.38 -14.58
N TYR A 134 -12.88 12.43 -13.94
CA TYR A 134 -12.43 11.85 -12.68
C TYR A 134 -11.11 11.08 -12.84
N LEU A 135 -11.00 10.23 -13.88
CA LEU A 135 -9.73 9.56 -14.20
C LEU A 135 -8.61 10.55 -14.52
N GLY A 136 -8.93 11.66 -15.19
CA GLY A 136 -7.96 12.73 -15.45
C GLY A 136 -7.48 13.41 -14.15
N ASP A 137 -8.38 13.64 -13.20
CA ASP A 137 -8.06 14.26 -11.90
C ASP A 137 -7.23 13.32 -11.01
N ILE A 138 -7.47 11.99 -11.06
CA ILE A 138 -6.60 10.99 -10.43
C ILE A 138 -5.17 11.14 -10.95
N GLU A 139 -4.97 11.24 -12.26
CA GLU A 139 -3.63 11.34 -12.84
C GLU A 139 -2.95 12.69 -12.57
N LEU A 140 -3.72 13.76 -12.39
CA LEU A 140 -3.17 15.06 -11.99
C LEU A 140 -2.53 15.00 -10.59
N VAL A 141 -3.07 14.16 -9.71
CA VAL A 141 -2.70 14.12 -8.28
C VAL A 141 -1.84 12.91 -7.92
N ASP A 142 -2.09 11.73 -8.50
CA ASP A 142 -1.48 10.44 -8.16
C ASP A 142 -1.09 9.59 -9.39
N SER A 143 -0.47 10.22 -10.40
CA SER A 143 -0.04 9.52 -11.64
C SER A 143 0.93 8.35 -11.42
N SER A 144 1.70 8.38 -10.32
CA SER A 144 2.65 7.31 -9.96
C SER A 144 2.04 6.23 -9.06
N SER A 145 0.75 6.35 -8.71
CA SER A 145 0.07 5.47 -7.76
C SER A 145 0.83 5.38 -6.43
N ASP A 146 1.42 6.48 -5.96
CA ASP A 146 2.38 6.52 -4.86
C ASP A 146 1.97 7.47 -3.72
N LEU A 147 1.06 8.40 -3.97
CA LEU A 147 0.68 9.47 -3.05
C LEU A 147 0.15 8.94 -1.72
N PHE A 148 -0.72 7.92 -1.77
CA PHE A 148 -1.32 7.32 -0.59
C PHE A 148 -0.54 6.10 -0.04
N ARG A 149 0.62 5.78 -0.64
CA ARG A 149 1.51 4.70 -0.19
C ARG A 149 2.69 5.17 0.62
N TYR A 150 3.19 6.37 0.34
CA TYR A 150 4.40 6.91 0.94
C TYR A 150 4.10 8.24 1.62
N PRO A 151 5.03 8.76 2.44
CA PRO A 151 4.93 10.12 2.96
C PRO A 151 4.55 11.13 1.88
N PHE A 152 3.63 12.04 2.22
CA PHE A 152 3.18 13.05 1.28
C PHE A 152 4.34 13.92 0.83
N LYS A 153 4.43 14.17 -0.48
CA LYS A 153 5.46 15.01 -1.08
C LYS A 153 5.26 16.48 -0.71
N ASP A 154 6.34 17.25 -0.73
CA ASP A 154 6.34 18.66 -0.35
C ASP A 154 5.37 19.51 -1.17
N ASP A 155 5.22 19.23 -2.47
CA ASP A 155 4.30 19.91 -3.37
C ASP A 155 2.83 19.65 -2.99
N PHE A 156 2.48 18.40 -2.69
CA PHE A 156 1.16 18.05 -2.18
C PHE A 156 0.87 18.75 -0.84
N MET A 157 1.83 18.74 0.09
CA MET A 157 1.68 19.39 1.40
C MET A 157 1.66 20.92 1.31
N GLN A 158 2.35 21.54 0.35
CA GLN A 158 2.23 22.98 0.09
C GLN A 158 0.82 23.37 -0.37
N GLN A 159 0.18 22.51 -1.16
CA GLN A 159 -1.14 22.77 -1.71
C GLN A 159 -2.29 22.44 -0.73
N TYR A 160 -2.15 21.33 0.02
CA TYR A 160 -3.23 20.75 0.82
C TYR A 160 -2.93 20.65 2.32
N GLY A 161 -1.72 20.99 2.76
CA GLY A 161 -1.32 20.98 4.16
C GLY A 161 -2.25 21.82 5.04
N GLY A 162 -2.59 21.27 6.21
CA GLY A 162 -3.51 21.89 7.16
C GLY A 162 -4.99 21.80 6.75
N LYS A 163 -5.34 21.11 5.66
CA LYS A 163 -6.72 20.84 5.22
C LYS A 163 -7.12 19.39 5.56
N ALA A 164 -8.40 19.09 5.44
CA ALA A 164 -8.92 17.74 5.64
C ALA A 164 -9.41 17.15 4.31
N LEU A 165 -8.99 15.93 3.99
CA LEU A 165 -9.56 15.16 2.89
C LEU A 165 -10.88 14.56 3.33
N ASP A 166 -11.91 14.73 2.50
CA ASP A 166 -13.23 14.23 2.81
C ASP A 166 -13.34 12.72 2.58
N VAL A 167 -13.40 11.97 3.67
CA VAL A 167 -13.36 10.51 3.64
C VAL A 167 -14.59 9.94 2.96
N TRP A 168 -15.77 10.52 3.19
CA TRP A 168 -17.04 10.04 2.66
C TRP A 168 -17.13 10.31 1.16
N HIS A 169 -16.94 11.57 0.75
CA HIS A 169 -17.04 11.97 -0.66
C HIS A 169 -15.97 11.30 -1.51
N MET A 170 -14.72 11.24 -1.05
CA MET A 170 -13.65 10.56 -1.80
C MET A 170 -13.87 9.05 -1.89
N GLY A 171 -14.31 8.42 -0.80
CA GLY A 171 -14.61 6.98 -0.77
C GLY A 171 -15.71 6.59 -1.76
N ASN A 172 -16.82 7.34 -1.77
CA ASN A 172 -17.93 7.09 -2.69
C ASN A 172 -17.54 7.32 -4.15
N LYS A 173 -16.82 8.41 -4.46
CA LYS A 173 -16.38 8.68 -5.84
C LYS A 173 -15.46 7.59 -6.41
N LEU A 174 -14.61 7.00 -5.58
CA LEU A 174 -13.78 5.87 -5.98
C LEU A 174 -14.63 4.62 -6.29
N ILE A 175 -15.67 4.34 -5.48
CA ILE A 175 -16.62 3.26 -5.73
C ILE A 175 -17.44 3.53 -7.00
N TYR A 176 -17.93 4.75 -7.20
CA TYR A 176 -18.65 5.16 -8.41
C TYR A 176 -17.77 4.98 -9.65
N CYS A 177 -16.52 5.44 -9.61
CA CYS A 177 -15.58 5.24 -10.71
C CYS A 177 -15.40 3.76 -11.07
N TYR A 178 -15.17 2.91 -10.05
CA TYR A 178 -15.02 1.47 -10.25
C TYR A 178 -16.30 0.83 -10.84
N SER A 179 -17.47 1.24 -10.36
CA SER A 179 -18.76 0.74 -10.85
C SER A 179 -19.09 1.21 -12.27
N THR A 180 -18.81 2.48 -12.60
CA THR A 180 -18.97 3.01 -13.96
C THR A 180 -18.02 2.30 -14.94
N LEU A 181 -16.78 2.03 -14.53
CA LEU A 181 -15.85 1.23 -15.34
C LEU A 181 -16.35 -0.21 -15.54
N ASN A 182 -16.98 -0.79 -14.54
CA ASN A 182 -17.61 -2.11 -14.67
C ASN A 182 -18.72 -2.08 -15.73
N LYS A 183 -19.59 -1.06 -15.66
CA LYS A 183 -20.66 -0.87 -16.65
C LYS A 183 -20.10 -0.67 -18.05
N MET A 184 -19.04 0.13 -18.19
CA MET A 184 -18.33 0.32 -19.46
C MET A 184 -17.84 -1.00 -20.06
N ILE A 185 -17.33 -1.93 -19.24
CA ILE A 185 -16.70 -3.16 -19.74
C ILE A 185 -17.74 -4.27 -19.96
N PHE A 186 -18.69 -4.41 -19.03
CA PHE A 186 -19.59 -5.56 -18.92
C PHE A 186 -21.08 -5.25 -19.14
N GLY A 187 -21.44 -3.97 -19.28
CA GLY A 187 -22.83 -3.54 -19.49
C GLY A 187 -23.69 -3.43 -18.22
N GLU A 188 -23.11 -3.68 -17.04
CA GLU A 188 -23.83 -3.64 -15.76
C GLU A 188 -23.04 -2.89 -14.68
N TRP A 189 -23.77 -2.24 -13.76
CA TRP A 189 -23.17 -1.62 -12.58
C TRP A 189 -22.57 -2.68 -11.66
N PHE A 190 -21.45 -2.35 -11.03
CA PHE A 190 -20.87 -3.23 -10.04
C PHE A 190 -21.66 -3.14 -8.72
N ASN A 191 -22.14 -4.28 -8.22
CA ASN A 191 -22.96 -4.36 -7.00
C ASN A 191 -24.14 -3.38 -6.99
N GLU A 192 -24.74 -3.10 -8.16
CA GLU A 192 -25.88 -2.18 -8.30
C GLU A 192 -25.60 -0.74 -7.85
N VAL A 193 -24.33 -0.35 -7.72
CA VAL A 193 -23.95 1.02 -7.33
C VAL A 193 -23.93 1.92 -8.57
N GLU A 194 -24.93 2.76 -8.73
CA GLU A 194 -25.00 3.72 -9.84
C GLU A 194 -24.17 4.98 -9.55
N LEU A 195 -23.74 5.67 -10.61
CA LEU A 195 -23.05 6.94 -10.50
C LEU A 195 -24.00 8.03 -9.99
N ASP A 196 -23.63 8.68 -8.89
CA ASP A 196 -24.27 9.89 -8.42
C ASP A 196 -23.67 11.12 -9.12
N PHE A 197 -24.49 11.83 -9.91
CA PHE A 197 -24.08 13.04 -10.63
C PHE A 197 -24.02 14.29 -9.75
N GLU A 198 -24.49 14.25 -8.51
CA GLU A 198 -24.27 15.32 -7.54
C GLU A 198 -22.81 15.38 -7.08
N GLU A 199 -22.09 14.25 -7.16
CA GLU A 199 -20.65 14.20 -6.90
C GLU A 199 -19.85 14.80 -8.04
N ASP A 200 -19.02 15.79 -7.72
CA ASP A 200 -18.12 16.39 -8.70
C ASP A 200 -16.97 15.44 -9.07
N PRO A 201 -16.54 15.36 -10.34
CA PRO A 201 -15.50 14.42 -10.78
C PRO A 201 -14.08 14.92 -10.42
N LYS A 202 -13.86 15.26 -9.13
CA LYS A 202 -12.55 15.57 -8.55
C LYS A 202 -12.12 14.49 -7.59
N PHE A 203 -10.88 14.03 -7.74
CA PHE A 203 -10.28 13.02 -6.91
C PHE A 203 -10.04 13.54 -5.50
N ILE A 204 -9.45 14.73 -5.35
CA ILE A 204 -9.29 15.38 -4.04
C ILE A 204 -10.52 16.22 -3.72
N HIS A 205 -11.28 15.78 -2.73
CA HIS A 205 -12.38 16.53 -2.14
C HIS A 205 -12.00 16.96 -0.72
N LEU A 206 -12.24 18.22 -0.37
CA LEU A 206 -11.86 18.78 0.91
C LEU A 206 -13.06 18.94 1.82
N ALA A 207 -12.94 18.45 3.05
CA ALA A 207 -13.94 18.64 4.09
C ALA A 207 -13.82 20.03 4.71
N MET A 208 -14.93 20.55 5.24
CA MET A 208 -14.93 21.81 5.99
C MET A 208 -14.20 21.69 7.34
N THR A 209 -14.12 20.49 7.90
CA THR A 209 -13.50 20.23 9.21
C THR A 209 -12.67 18.95 9.16
N GLY A 210 -11.67 18.82 10.03
CA GLY A 210 -10.95 17.56 10.25
C GLY A 210 -11.70 16.54 11.10
N ILE A 211 -12.90 16.87 11.61
CA ILE A 211 -13.70 15.91 12.38
C ILE A 211 -14.20 14.84 11.40
N ASN A 212 -13.95 13.58 11.73
CA ASN A 212 -14.29 12.39 10.93
C ASN A 212 -13.67 12.39 9.52
N ASN A 213 -12.58 13.12 9.31
CA ASN A 213 -11.94 13.28 8.01
C ASN A 213 -10.42 13.20 8.13
N CYS A 214 -9.74 12.84 7.05
CA CYS A 214 -8.29 12.65 7.06
C CYS A 214 -7.59 14.01 7.09
N TYR A 215 -7.03 14.39 8.23
CA TYR A 215 -6.36 15.67 8.40
C TYR A 215 -4.92 15.63 7.87
N LEU A 216 -4.64 16.48 6.88
CA LEU A 216 -3.32 16.63 6.25
C LEU A 216 -2.41 17.57 7.04
N TRP A 217 -2.25 17.27 8.32
CA TRP A 217 -1.30 17.96 9.17
C TRP A 217 -0.30 16.98 9.75
N ASP A 218 0.94 17.41 9.86
CA ASP A 218 1.93 16.68 10.60
C ASP A 218 2.71 17.61 11.52
N SER A 219 3.18 17.07 12.64
CA SER A 219 4.00 17.84 13.59
C SER A 219 5.27 18.31 12.90
N PRO A 220 5.79 19.53 13.19
CA PRO A 220 7.13 19.93 12.76
C PRO A 220 8.24 18.97 13.22
N TRP A 221 7.95 18.16 14.25
CA TRP A 221 8.85 17.16 14.81
C TRP A 221 8.53 15.73 14.34
N SER A 222 7.58 15.57 13.41
CA SER A 222 7.23 14.27 12.86
C SER A 222 8.32 13.75 11.94
N ASP A 223 8.44 12.42 11.87
CA ASP A 223 9.24 11.74 10.87
C ASP A 223 8.59 11.73 9.48
N GLY A 224 7.29 12.04 9.37
CA GLY A 224 6.53 12.03 8.12
C GLY A 224 6.11 10.63 7.64
N PHE A 225 6.51 9.56 8.34
CA PHE A 225 6.23 8.16 8.00
C PHE A 225 5.11 7.55 8.85
N HIS A 226 4.90 8.05 10.08
CA HIS A 226 4.02 7.44 11.06
C HIS A 226 2.62 7.09 10.51
N LYS A 227 1.97 8.02 9.79
CA LYS A 227 0.62 7.78 9.25
C LYS A 227 0.57 6.60 8.29
N GLN A 228 1.54 6.49 7.39
CA GLN A 228 1.61 5.41 6.41
C GLN A 228 2.01 4.09 7.09
N VAL A 229 2.97 4.11 8.03
CA VAL A 229 3.37 2.91 8.78
C VAL A 229 2.19 2.33 9.57
N THR A 230 1.51 3.15 10.36
CA THR A 230 0.37 2.74 11.19
C THR A 230 -0.80 2.34 10.31
N GLY A 231 -1.14 3.15 9.30
CA GLY A 231 -2.26 2.86 8.40
C GLY A 231 -2.13 1.51 7.71
N TYR A 232 -0.97 1.22 7.10
CA TYR A 232 -0.78 -0.04 6.36
C TYR A 232 -0.72 -1.26 7.29
N SER A 233 -0.04 -1.17 8.43
CA SER A 233 0.11 -2.30 9.36
C SER A 233 -1.19 -2.63 10.11
N GLU A 234 -1.92 -1.63 10.61
CA GLU A 234 -3.17 -1.85 11.32
C GLU A 234 -4.28 -2.33 10.39
N VAL A 235 -4.37 -1.79 9.17
CA VAL A 235 -5.34 -2.26 8.18
C VAL A 235 -5.06 -3.69 7.75
N ALA A 236 -3.79 -4.07 7.59
CA ALA A 236 -3.45 -5.46 7.30
C ALA A 236 -3.88 -6.40 8.44
N THR A 237 -3.65 -6.00 9.69
CA THR A 237 -4.13 -6.72 10.88
C THR A 237 -5.64 -6.84 10.88
N PHE A 238 -6.35 -5.75 10.62
CA PHE A 238 -7.81 -5.74 10.54
C PHE A 238 -8.34 -6.68 9.46
N LEU A 239 -7.78 -6.65 8.25
CA LEU A 239 -8.19 -7.56 7.18
C LEU A 239 -7.83 -9.02 7.51
N PHE A 240 -6.70 -9.28 8.17
CA PHE A 240 -6.35 -10.62 8.62
C PHE A 240 -7.34 -11.15 9.67
N GLU A 241 -7.82 -10.33 10.59
CA GLU A 241 -8.89 -10.71 11.52
C GLU A 241 -10.21 -11.02 10.80
N LYS A 242 -10.54 -10.30 9.72
CA LYS A 242 -11.70 -10.62 8.86
C LYS A 242 -11.47 -11.96 8.14
N PHE A 243 -10.28 -12.19 7.60
CA PHE A 243 -9.89 -13.46 6.97
C PHE A 243 -10.01 -14.63 7.95
N LYS A 244 -9.49 -14.52 9.18
CA LYS A 244 -9.58 -15.60 10.18
C LYS A 244 -11.02 -16.05 10.44
N LYS A 245 -11.97 -15.12 10.38
CA LYS A 245 -13.40 -15.36 10.58
C LYS A 245 -14.10 -15.91 9.34
N SER A 246 -13.81 -15.37 8.16
CA SER A 246 -14.52 -15.71 6.91
C SER A 246 -13.87 -16.83 6.11
N LYS A 247 -12.56 -17.05 6.29
CA LYS A 247 -11.68 -17.86 5.43
C LYS A 247 -11.78 -17.47 3.95
N ALA A 248 -12.01 -16.18 3.69
CA ALA A 248 -12.18 -15.69 2.33
C ALA A 248 -10.81 -15.43 1.67
N ASP A 249 -10.38 -16.36 0.81
CA ASP A 249 -9.10 -16.34 0.08
C ASP A 249 -8.84 -15.03 -0.67
N VAL A 250 -9.91 -14.34 -1.09
CA VAL A 250 -9.89 -13.03 -1.74
C VAL A 250 -9.20 -11.92 -0.92
N LEU A 251 -8.94 -12.14 0.37
CA LEU A 251 -8.23 -11.19 1.24
C LEU A 251 -6.71 -11.41 1.26
N PHE A 252 -6.21 -12.55 0.78
CA PHE A 252 -4.79 -12.92 0.90
C PHE A 252 -3.85 -11.90 0.22
N TYR A 253 -4.07 -11.59 -1.06
CA TYR A 253 -3.22 -10.64 -1.81
C TYR A 253 -3.22 -9.24 -1.17
N PRO A 254 -4.38 -8.63 -0.85
CA PRO A 254 -4.43 -7.35 -0.15
C PRO A 254 -3.67 -7.36 1.19
N ILE A 255 -3.85 -8.37 2.05
CA ILE A 255 -3.17 -8.46 3.36
C ILE A 255 -1.66 -8.49 3.18
N VAL A 256 -1.16 -9.36 2.30
CA VAL A 256 0.28 -9.53 2.07
C VAL A 256 0.87 -8.25 1.49
N PHE A 257 0.20 -7.63 0.53
CA PHE A 257 0.65 -6.36 -0.04
C PHE A 257 0.77 -5.27 1.03
N LEU A 258 -0.25 -5.12 1.88
CA LEU A 258 -0.26 -4.08 2.93
C LEU A 258 0.90 -4.26 3.90
N MET A 259 1.11 -5.47 4.42
CA MET A 259 2.23 -5.75 5.32
C MET A 259 3.58 -5.56 4.64
N ARG A 260 3.72 -6.01 3.38
CA ARG A 260 4.96 -5.82 2.62
C ARG A 260 5.25 -4.34 2.38
N ASN A 261 4.23 -3.51 2.17
CA ASN A 261 4.38 -2.07 2.06
C ASN A 261 4.73 -1.43 3.41
N ALA A 262 4.07 -1.83 4.50
CA ALA A 262 4.40 -1.37 5.87
C ALA A 262 5.86 -1.65 6.25
N ILE A 263 6.38 -2.83 5.91
CA ILE A 263 7.80 -3.20 6.11
C ILE A 263 8.73 -2.27 5.30
N GLU A 264 8.40 -1.97 4.04
CA GLU A 264 9.22 -1.04 3.25
C GLU A 264 9.22 0.37 3.83
N ILE A 265 8.05 0.88 4.23
CA ILE A 265 7.93 2.21 4.84
C ILE A 265 8.69 2.24 6.17
N GLY A 266 8.56 1.22 7.01
CA GLY A 266 9.30 1.13 8.28
C GLY A 266 10.82 1.12 8.08
N LEU A 267 11.33 0.40 7.08
CA LEU A 267 12.75 0.48 6.72
C LEU A 267 13.14 1.87 6.20
N LYS A 268 12.28 2.53 5.42
CA LYS A 268 12.53 3.92 4.97
C LYS A 268 12.52 4.90 6.15
N ARG A 269 11.68 4.70 7.14
CA ARG A 269 11.66 5.48 8.40
C ARG A 269 13.01 5.36 9.12
N LEU A 270 13.49 4.13 9.33
CA LEU A 270 14.83 3.87 9.89
C LEU A 270 15.98 4.43 9.02
N LEU A 271 15.85 4.44 7.70
CA LEU A 271 16.85 5.05 6.81
C LEU A 271 16.96 6.57 7.05
N HIS A 272 15.87 7.22 7.43
CA HIS A 272 15.77 8.66 7.61
C HIS A 272 16.01 9.12 9.06
N ILE A 273 16.21 8.20 10.01
CA ILE A 273 16.43 8.56 11.40
C ILE A 273 17.76 9.32 11.56
N GLN A 274 17.70 10.47 12.22
CA GLN A 274 18.85 11.35 12.42
C GLN A 274 19.50 11.06 13.76
N MET A 275 20.64 10.36 13.70
CA MET A 275 21.46 9.93 14.83
C MET A 275 22.88 10.49 14.70
N GLU A 276 23.65 10.57 15.78
CA GLU A 276 25.08 10.95 15.70
C GLU A 276 25.88 10.00 14.81
N GLN A 277 25.67 8.69 14.93
CA GLN A 277 26.21 7.66 14.02
C GLN A 277 25.13 7.12 13.09
N GLY A 278 24.47 8.04 12.38
CA GLY A 278 23.39 7.74 11.43
C GLY A 278 23.86 7.29 10.04
N VAL A 279 22.88 7.08 9.15
CA VAL A 279 23.15 6.81 7.73
C VAL A 279 23.58 8.09 7.02
N ASP A 280 24.65 8.01 6.22
CA ASP A 280 25.16 9.14 5.45
C ASP A 280 24.09 9.75 4.52
N GLU A 281 24.00 11.08 4.52
CA GLU A 281 22.96 11.81 3.79
C GLU A 281 22.99 11.56 2.27
N HIS A 282 24.16 11.33 1.67
CA HIS A 282 24.27 10.98 0.26
C HIS A 282 23.66 9.60 -0.01
N ILE A 283 23.81 8.64 0.92
CA ILE A 283 23.15 7.33 0.85
C ILE A 283 21.64 7.49 0.95
N ILE A 284 21.14 8.26 1.93
CA ILE A 284 19.71 8.53 2.11
C ILE A 284 19.11 9.11 0.82
N ARG A 285 19.68 10.20 0.29
CA ARG A 285 19.20 10.86 -0.93
C ARG A 285 19.15 9.91 -2.13
N ARG A 286 20.13 9.01 -2.26
CA ARG A 286 20.21 8.03 -3.34
C ARG A 286 19.22 6.87 -3.18
N LYS A 287 18.86 6.51 -1.94
CA LYS A 287 18.11 5.28 -1.63
C LYS A 287 16.69 5.51 -1.11
N ARG A 288 16.29 6.74 -0.79
CA ARG A 288 14.95 7.10 -0.25
C ARG A 288 13.76 6.58 -1.08
N ASN A 289 13.92 6.47 -2.40
CA ASN A 289 12.87 5.99 -3.30
C ASN A 289 13.03 4.51 -3.68
N SER A 290 13.97 3.77 -3.08
CA SER A 290 14.19 2.37 -3.42
C SER A 290 13.09 1.49 -2.86
N HIS A 291 12.74 0.45 -3.63
CA HIS A 291 11.85 -0.63 -3.20
C HIS A 291 12.61 -1.90 -2.78
N TRP A 292 13.95 -1.88 -2.88
CA TRP A 292 14.79 -3.05 -2.62
C TRP A 292 15.09 -3.18 -1.12
N LEU A 293 14.30 -4.00 -0.44
CA LEU A 293 14.38 -4.23 1.00
C LEU A 293 15.80 -4.59 1.47
N TYR A 294 16.44 -5.57 0.81
CA TYR A 294 17.75 -6.04 1.25
C TYR A 294 18.91 -5.17 0.73
N LYS A 295 19.06 -5.09 -0.60
CA LYS A 295 20.24 -4.50 -1.23
C LYS A 295 20.41 -3.02 -0.91
N ASP A 296 19.31 -2.28 -0.84
CA ASP A 296 19.35 -0.84 -0.68
C ASP A 296 18.98 -0.40 0.73
N LEU A 297 17.82 -0.81 1.25
CA LEU A 297 17.34 -0.31 2.54
C LEU A 297 18.12 -0.95 3.71
N TRP A 298 17.99 -2.26 3.91
CA TRP A 298 18.60 -2.97 5.03
C TRP A 298 20.12 -2.81 5.07
N ASN A 299 20.82 -2.99 3.95
CA ASN A 299 22.28 -2.83 3.92
C ASN A 299 22.75 -1.41 4.24
N SER A 300 21.91 -0.39 4.03
CA SER A 300 22.24 0.99 4.41
C SER A 300 22.02 1.23 5.91
N ILE A 301 21.01 0.58 6.50
CA ILE A 301 20.58 0.79 7.90
C ILE A 301 21.36 -0.11 8.87
N LYS A 302 21.69 -1.34 8.48
CA LYS A 302 22.32 -2.36 9.34
C LYS A 302 23.58 -1.86 10.06
N PRO A 303 24.53 -1.12 9.41
CA PRO A 303 25.72 -0.64 10.11
C PRO A 303 25.40 0.24 11.32
N MET A 304 24.42 1.14 11.20
CA MET A 304 23.94 1.98 12.31
C MET A 304 23.32 1.11 13.42
N LEU A 305 22.47 0.14 13.07
CA LEU A 305 21.87 -0.77 14.06
C LEU A 305 22.93 -1.59 14.81
N VAL A 306 23.97 -2.06 14.13
CA VAL A 306 25.09 -2.79 14.76
C VAL A 306 25.86 -1.89 15.73
N HIS A 307 26.07 -0.63 15.38
CA HIS A 307 26.75 0.33 16.25
C HIS A 307 25.99 0.54 17.55
N TYR A 308 24.73 0.99 17.47
CA TYR A 308 23.92 1.26 18.66
C TYR A 308 23.61 -0.02 19.46
N SER A 309 23.55 -1.17 18.80
CA SER A 309 23.34 -2.47 19.48
C SER A 309 24.50 -2.78 20.42
N LYS A 310 25.74 -2.46 20.02
CA LYS A 310 26.92 -2.62 20.86
C LYS A 310 26.97 -1.63 22.00
N GLU A 311 26.62 -0.38 21.75
CA GLU A 311 26.62 0.66 22.79
C GLU A 311 25.60 0.36 23.89
N ASP A 312 24.42 -0.15 23.52
CA ASP A 312 23.33 -0.45 24.44
C ASP A 312 23.29 -1.93 24.90
N ASN A 313 24.37 -2.70 24.64
CA ASN A 313 24.50 -4.12 25.01
C ASN A 313 23.33 -5.03 24.53
N GLN A 314 22.79 -4.74 23.36
CA GLN A 314 21.73 -5.53 22.72
C GLN A 314 22.29 -6.82 22.09
N LYS A 315 21.43 -7.83 21.91
CA LYS A 315 21.83 -9.11 21.32
C LYS A 315 21.98 -8.99 19.80
N GLU A 316 23.20 -9.13 19.29
CA GLU A 316 23.47 -9.09 17.84
C GLU A 316 22.70 -10.15 17.02
N GLU A 317 22.41 -11.31 17.62
CA GLU A 317 21.71 -12.43 16.95
C GLU A 317 20.34 -12.02 16.39
N THR A 318 19.64 -11.07 17.03
CA THR A 318 18.35 -10.54 16.57
C THR A 318 18.47 -9.86 15.19
N LEU A 319 19.58 -9.16 14.93
CA LEU A 319 19.82 -8.52 13.63
C LEU A 319 20.06 -9.56 12.53
N ASP A 320 20.69 -10.69 12.86
CA ASP A 320 20.90 -11.78 11.92
C ASP A 320 19.59 -12.49 11.56
N PHE A 321 18.67 -12.63 12.53
CA PHE A 321 17.32 -13.14 12.25
C PHE A 321 16.55 -12.19 11.33
N ALA A 322 16.54 -10.89 11.63
CA ALA A 322 15.89 -9.89 10.81
C ALA A 322 16.43 -9.89 9.36
N GLU A 323 17.75 -10.01 9.20
CA GLU A 323 18.36 -10.11 7.87
C GLU A 323 17.88 -11.34 7.09
N ARG A 324 17.75 -12.51 7.74
CA ARG A 324 17.20 -13.71 7.11
C ARG A 324 15.75 -13.48 6.66
N TYR A 325 14.95 -12.82 7.51
CA TYR A 325 13.57 -12.46 7.18
C TYR A 325 13.51 -11.57 5.93
N ILE A 326 14.31 -10.52 5.91
CA ILE A 326 14.39 -9.57 4.79
C ILE A 326 14.89 -10.24 3.52
N LYS A 327 15.88 -11.13 3.59
CA LYS A 327 16.38 -11.88 2.42
C LYS A 327 15.32 -12.81 1.83
N ALA A 328 14.59 -13.53 2.68
CA ALA A 328 13.50 -14.41 2.23
C ALA A 328 12.39 -13.59 1.56
N LEU A 329 11.94 -12.51 2.21
CA LEU A 329 10.92 -11.62 1.63
C LEU A 329 11.41 -10.95 0.34
N ASN A 330 12.67 -10.54 0.27
CA ASN A 330 13.27 -9.98 -0.96
C ASN A 330 13.38 -11.03 -2.09
N SER A 331 13.58 -12.30 -1.75
CA SER A 331 13.61 -13.37 -2.75
C SER A 331 12.22 -13.66 -3.30
N LEU A 332 11.20 -13.50 -2.46
CA LEU A 332 9.79 -13.63 -2.82
C LEU A 332 9.27 -12.41 -3.60
N ASP A 333 9.52 -11.18 -3.13
CA ASP A 333 9.00 -9.94 -3.72
C ASP A 333 10.07 -8.83 -3.74
N LYS A 334 11.03 -8.99 -4.64
CA LYS A 334 12.15 -8.05 -4.80
C LYS A 334 11.71 -6.62 -5.15
N ASN A 335 10.67 -6.48 -5.95
CA ASN A 335 10.27 -5.18 -6.54
C ASN A 335 9.07 -4.54 -5.84
N GLY A 336 8.45 -5.22 -4.87
CA GLY A 336 7.24 -4.71 -4.22
C GLY A 336 5.98 -4.81 -5.09
N ASP A 337 5.98 -5.73 -6.04
CA ASP A 337 4.93 -5.86 -7.04
C ASP A 337 4.42 -7.29 -7.24
N MET A 338 4.93 -8.26 -6.47
CA MET A 338 4.52 -9.67 -6.52
C MET A 338 3.03 -9.84 -6.23
N PHE A 339 2.51 -9.11 -5.24
CA PHE A 339 1.12 -9.21 -4.78
C PHE A 339 0.21 -8.12 -5.34
N ARG A 340 0.68 -7.33 -6.31
CA ARG A 340 -0.12 -6.25 -6.95
C ARG A 340 -0.68 -6.61 -8.31
N TYR A 341 -0.05 -7.58 -8.97
CA TYR A 341 -0.38 -8.00 -10.33
C TYR A 341 -0.31 -9.52 -10.43
N PRO A 342 -1.20 -10.17 -11.21
CA PRO A 342 -1.16 -11.61 -11.39
C PRO A 342 0.06 -12.06 -12.21
N CYS A 343 0.61 -11.20 -13.06
CA CYS A 343 1.79 -11.50 -13.88
C CYS A 343 2.72 -10.30 -14.05
N SER A 344 3.95 -10.58 -14.51
CA SER A 344 4.89 -9.56 -14.98
C SER A 344 4.48 -9.01 -16.34
N TYR A 345 5.18 -7.97 -16.82
CA TYR A 345 4.99 -7.48 -18.18
C TYR A 345 5.27 -8.53 -19.26
N SER A 346 6.11 -9.55 -18.99
CA SER A 346 6.35 -10.66 -19.90
C SER A 346 5.29 -11.78 -19.81
N ASN A 347 4.17 -11.53 -19.14
CA ASN A 347 3.09 -12.49 -18.88
C ASN A 347 3.55 -13.71 -18.06
N GLU A 348 4.63 -13.58 -17.30
CA GLU A 348 5.05 -14.59 -16.33
C GLU A 348 4.22 -14.45 -15.06
N TYR A 349 3.50 -15.51 -14.70
CA TYR A 349 2.63 -15.49 -13.52
C TYR A 349 3.42 -15.38 -12.23
N LYS A 350 2.96 -14.47 -11.38
CA LYS A 350 3.51 -14.11 -10.09
C LYS A 350 2.82 -14.93 -9.01
N PHE A 351 3.59 -15.48 -8.08
CA PHE A 351 3.14 -16.24 -6.92
C PHE A 351 1.95 -17.17 -7.25
N ASN A 352 2.25 -18.27 -7.95
CA ASN A 352 1.24 -19.11 -8.59
C ASN A 352 1.53 -20.59 -8.33
N ASP A 353 0.46 -21.37 -8.17
CA ASP A 353 0.52 -22.81 -7.91
C ASP A 353 1.23 -23.12 -6.58
N GLU A 354 0.86 -22.36 -5.55
CA GLU A 354 1.47 -22.41 -4.22
C GLU A 354 0.37 -22.67 -3.16
N GLU A 355 0.64 -23.61 -2.26
CA GLU A 355 -0.13 -23.75 -1.02
C GLU A 355 0.47 -22.83 0.04
N VAL A 356 -0.38 -22.08 0.73
CA VAL A 356 0.04 -21.09 1.71
C VAL A 356 -0.77 -21.21 2.98
N ASP A 357 -0.10 -21.36 4.10
CA ASP A 357 -0.67 -21.09 5.41
C ASP A 357 -0.67 -19.57 5.63
N VAL A 358 -1.86 -18.96 5.48
CA VAL A 358 -2.02 -17.51 5.54
C VAL A 358 -1.66 -16.96 6.93
N GLU A 359 -1.87 -17.73 7.99
CA GLU A 359 -1.55 -17.32 9.35
C GLU A 359 -0.04 -17.33 9.58
N ASN A 360 0.67 -18.39 9.19
CA ASN A 360 2.13 -18.41 9.27
C ASN A 360 2.74 -17.29 8.41
N PHE A 361 2.26 -17.13 7.16
CA PHE A 361 2.75 -16.11 6.24
C PHE A 361 2.56 -14.69 6.80
N TYR A 362 1.37 -14.38 7.32
CA TYR A 362 1.09 -13.09 7.94
C TYR A 362 1.93 -12.89 9.21
N SER A 363 2.03 -13.89 10.09
CA SER A 363 2.84 -13.80 11.32
C SER A 363 4.32 -13.56 11.03
N TYR A 364 4.84 -14.11 9.92
CA TYR A 364 6.21 -13.87 9.48
C TYR A 364 6.45 -12.40 9.12
N LEU A 365 5.53 -11.81 8.35
CA LEU A 365 5.59 -10.39 7.99
C LEU A 365 5.39 -9.49 9.22
N LEU A 366 4.44 -9.85 10.08
CA LEU A 366 4.14 -9.10 11.30
C LEU A 366 5.33 -9.11 12.28
N GLY A 367 5.99 -10.26 12.48
CA GLY A 367 7.19 -10.35 13.31
C GLY A 367 8.34 -9.47 12.79
N LEU A 368 8.59 -9.47 11.47
CA LEU A 368 9.57 -8.58 10.86
C LEU A 368 9.18 -7.10 11.04
N PHE A 369 7.91 -6.77 10.85
CA PHE A 369 7.41 -5.40 11.04
C PHE A 369 7.60 -4.93 12.49
N HIS A 370 7.19 -5.72 13.48
CA HIS A 370 7.38 -5.38 14.89
C HIS A 370 8.86 -5.22 15.27
N PHE A 371 9.75 -6.01 14.69
CA PHE A 371 11.19 -5.81 14.86
C PHE A 371 11.63 -4.42 14.35
N ILE A 372 11.21 -4.05 13.13
CA ILE A 372 11.54 -2.75 12.53
C ILE A 372 10.99 -1.59 13.37
N ASP A 373 9.73 -1.68 13.79
CA ASP A 373 9.05 -0.67 14.61
C ASP A 373 9.67 -0.55 16.01
N SER A 374 10.14 -1.67 16.56
CA SER A 374 10.89 -1.66 17.82
C SER A 374 12.26 -1.01 17.68
N CYS A 375 12.96 -1.21 16.55
CA CYS A 375 14.21 -0.50 16.28
C CYS A 375 13.99 1.01 16.21
N ASP A 376 12.89 1.45 15.61
CA ASP A 376 12.53 2.87 15.51
C ASP A 376 12.32 3.48 16.91
N SER A 377 11.44 2.86 17.71
CA SER A 377 11.17 3.28 19.08
C SER A 377 12.44 3.28 19.96
N TRP A 378 13.31 2.30 19.78
CA TRP A 378 14.57 2.20 20.52
C TRP A 378 15.56 3.31 20.14
N LEU A 379 15.76 3.56 18.85
CA LEU A 379 16.66 4.60 18.38
C LEU A 379 16.13 6.00 18.70
N ASP A 380 14.82 6.23 18.68
CA ASP A 380 14.24 7.51 19.08
C ASP A 380 14.53 7.85 20.56
N ASN A 381 14.55 6.86 21.45
CA ASN A 381 14.97 7.06 22.84
C ASN A 381 16.44 7.45 22.95
N ILE A 382 17.32 6.81 22.17
CA ILE A 382 18.75 7.15 22.12
C ILE A 382 18.94 8.57 21.56
N LYS A 383 18.23 8.91 20.48
CA LYS A 383 18.26 10.23 19.85
C LYS A 383 17.89 11.34 20.83
N ASN A 384 16.85 11.13 21.64
CA ASN A 384 16.46 12.10 22.66
C ASN A 384 17.59 12.33 23.66
N TYR A 385 18.29 11.27 24.08
CA TYR A 385 19.46 11.39 24.96
C TYR A 385 20.63 12.13 24.29
N GLU A 386 20.94 11.82 23.02
CA GLU A 386 21.98 12.53 22.25
C GLU A 386 21.66 14.04 22.12
N MET A 387 20.40 14.38 21.85
CA MET A 387 19.94 15.77 21.74
C MET A 387 20.03 16.52 23.07
N GLU A 388 19.63 15.89 24.18
CA GLU A 388 19.76 16.47 25.52
C GLU A 388 21.22 16.77 25.85
N MET A 389 22.11 15.79 25.67
CA MET A 389 23.55 15.94 25.93
C MET A 389 24.17 17.06 25.09
N ARG A 390 23.82 17.15 23.80
CA ARG A 390 24.29 18.26 22.93
C ARG A 390 23.85 19.62 23.46
N SER A 391 22.59 19.73 23.90
CA SER A 391 22.06 20.99 24.43
C SER A 391 22.74 21.43 25.74
N TYR A 392 23.18 20.49 26.57
CA TYR A 392 23.97 20.78 27.78
C TYR A 392 25.36 21.29 27.41
N MET A 393 26.06 20.62 26.50
CA MET A 393 27.38 21.03 26.04
C MET A 393 27.35 22.42 25.40
N GLU A 394 26.35 22.72 24.57
CA GLU A 394 26.18 24.04 23.93
C GLU A 394 25.87 25.19 24.91
N ARG A 395 25.37 24.89 26.12
CA ARG A 395 25.12 25.90 27.17
C ARG A 395 26.35 26.18 28.06
N GLU A 396 27.34 25.29 28.04
CA GLU A 396 28.58 25.44 28.82
C GLU A 396 29.68 26.20 28.07
N PHE A 397 29.48 26.51 26.78
CA PHE A 397 30.29 27.39 25.95
C PHE A 397 29.56 28.71 25.65
#